data_AF-A0A9W7DCP8-F1
#
_entry.id   AF-A0A9W7DCP8-F1
#
_cell.length_a   1.000
_cell.length_b   1.000
_cell.length_c   1.000
_cell.angle_alpha   90.00
_cell.angle_beta   90.00
_cell.angle_gamma   90.00
#
_symmetry.space_group_name_H-M   'P 1'
#
loop_
_entity.id
_entity.type
_entity.pdbx_description
1 polymer ?
#
loop_
_entity_poly.entity_id
_entity_poly.type
_entity_poly.pdbx_seq_one_letter_code
_entity_poly.pdbx_strand_id
1 'polypeptide(L)'
;MSKKQQQSNGFQFPELYVRTLKEDLLNSLQLMYFDSLTFEEKTKEDYTNSKPLTLENLQLHSQVSPVVPKPRVSKSVKNEDAEKLNDFERYNRKRVSTGSSPLTEEEFEKVMDTLSLSGSDSSSDEEDDVDFYKRESKLDSVMETSESSIQSSVSFLNTRSPFVLFKSPLLPPGKCFAVYKTTLEATLPNAEPLSYLKNLNSSSEKSKLKTETSALFMIGGGHFAGAIISHQPLKTKGNQGTPQELQLQSVQLLEHKTFHRYTTRRKQGGSQSAMDNAKGKANSAGSNLRRYNEQALQQDVRELLALWKPQLDHCQNIFIKASGAAGHKTLVGYPGASIASGDKRVKIFPFTTKRPTSNEIKRAWVELNYLKIQDIPNSSRSAFDKQERQKELLEKSKKQPKKSTPQAVHSDPDVKLSGDLVALLKKSKAPALISFLKKNKVDVNFTLTPKPDYHNTPTMLHYASNHGLNHMVQILLNNLKADPTIQNEHGKVAAQIAHDVQTKYTFEVVRGQLGEEYCDWVNAAKVENVKTREEVEQINKAAFERESEQKKQSHAQELENFKKEQEQRRVDQFGQGRKLTSSTPIVAPKKTEEQNLNSLTAQQRMRVMREQRARAAEARMKKTNDGQ
;
A
#
# COMPACT_ATOMS: atom_id res chain seq x y z
N MET A 1 9.05 18.69 19.24
CA MET A 1 10.34 19.12 18.66
C MET A 1 10.72 18.30 17.43
N SER A 2 9.98 18.39 16.31
CA SER A 2 10.36 17.68 15.08
C SER A 2 9.87 18.43 13.83
N LYS A 3 10.51 19.57 13.54
CA LYS A 3 10.39 20.31 12.26
C LYS A 3 11.72 20.97 11.84
N LYS A 4 12.86 20.53 12.40
CA LYS A 4 14.19 21.14 12.16
C LYS A 4 15.22 20.21 11.49
N GLN A 5 14.81 19.06 10.95
CA GLN A 5 15.70 18.18 10.18
C GLN A 5 15.50 18.35 8.67
N GLN A 6 15.84 19.53 8.16
CA GLN A 6 16.16 19.77 6.74
C GLN A 6 16.85 21.13 6.58
N GLN A 7 17.68 21.53 7.54
CA GLN A 7 18.77 22.45 7.23
C GLN A 7 19.91 21.58 6.71
N SER A 8 20.17 21.72 5.41
CA SER A 8 21.34 21.18 4.73
C SER A 8 22.59 21.46 5.55
N ASN A 9 23.53 20.52 5.58
CA ASN A 9 24.83 20.67 6.24
C ASN A 9 25.71 21.74 5.54
N GLY A 10 25.27 23.00 5.47
CA GLY A 10 25.97 24.12 4.82
C GLY A 10 25.76 24.28 3.31
N PHE A 11 25.19 23.29 2.61
CA PHE A 11 24.98 23.34 1.16
C PHE A 11 23.73 24.11 0.76
N GLN A 12 23.83 24.98 -0.25
CA GLN A 12 22.66 25.63 -0.85
C GLN A 12 21.99 24.71 -1.86
N PHE A 13 20.68 24.78 -1.97
CA PHE A 13 19.88 23.93 -2.86
C PHE A 13 20.38 23.89 -4.34
N PRO A 14 20.72 25.02 -5.00
CA PRO A 14 21.21 24.99 -6.38
C PRO A 14 22.53 24.22 -6.57
N GLU A 15 23.32 24.07 -5.50
CA GLU A 15 24.63 23.40 -5.56
C GLU A 15 24.52 21.88 -5.64
N LEU A 16 23.35 21.34 -5.32
CA LEU A 16 23.07 19.90 -5.27
C LEU A 16 22.40 19.38 -6.55
N TYR A 17 22.23 20.21 -7.58
CA TYR A 17 21.65 19.77 -8.85
C TYR A 17 22.61 18.85 -9.60
N VAL A 18 22.20 17.60 -9.85
CA VAL A 18 23.07 16.51 -10.33
C VAL A 18 23.78 16.84 -11.64
N ARG A 19 23.19 17.69 -12.49
CA ARG A 19 23.71 18.07 -13.82
C ARG A 19 24.51 19.38 -13.82
N THR A 20 24.55 20.10 -12.69
CA THR A 20 25.35 21.33 -12.53
C THR A 20 26.05 21.38 -11.17
N LEU A 21 26.71 20.28 -10.81
CA LEU A 21 27.52 20.20 -9.59
C LEU A 21 28.77 21.07 -9.72
N LYS A 22 29.18 21.68 -8.60
CA LYS A 22 30.47 22.37 -8.49
C LYS A 22 31.62 21.37 -8.63
N GLU A 23 32.72 21.78 -9.24
CA GLU A 23 33.88 20.91 -9.47
C GLU A 23 34.50 20.41 -8.16
N ASP A 24 34.56 21.25 -7.13
CA ASP A 24 35.05 20.87 -5.80
C ASP A 24 34.25 19.71 -5.20
N LEU A 25 32.91 19.80 -5.29
CA LEU A 25 32.01 18.76 -4.82
C LEU A 25 32.12 17.51 -5.69
N LEU A 26 32.17 17.66 -7.01
CA LEU A 26 32.27 16.56 -7.96
C LEU A 26 33.54 15.73 -7.76
N ASN A 27 34.67 16.41 -7.51
CA ASN A 27 35.97 15.77 -7.29
C ASN A 27 36.08 15.11 -5.91
N SER A 28 35.29 15.57 -4.94
CA SER A 28 35.28 15.02 -3.59
C SER A 28 34.43 13.75 -3.46
N LEU A 29 33.61 13.40 -4.47
CA LEU A 29 32.74 12.22 -4.44
C LEU A 29 33.52 10.91 -4.67
N GLN A 30 33.35 9.97 -3.75
CA GLN A 30 33.88 8.61 -3.82
C GLN A 30 32.72 7.60 -3.81
N LEU A 31 32.70 6.68 -4.77
CA LEU A 31 31.65 5.66 -4.86
C LEU A 31 31.79 4.63 -3.73
N MET A 32 30.69 4.31 -3.06
CA MET A 32 30.63 3.28 -2.01
C MET A 32 30.26 1.91 -2.61
N TYR A 33 30.83 0.84 -2.06
CA TYR A 33 30.51 -0.54 -2.40
C TYR A 33 30.05 -1.30 -1.17
N PHE A 34 29.06 -2.17 -1.33
CA PHE A 34 28.48 -2.92 -0.22
C PHE A 34 28.45 -4.40 -0.54
N ASP A 35 28.68 -5.22 0.48
CA ASP A 35 28.47 -6.66 0.42
C ASP A 35 26.96 -6.98 0.40
N SER A 36 26.54 -7.94 -0.45
CA SER A 36 25.15 -8.39 -0.58
C SER A 36 24.57 -8.99 0.69
N LEU A 37 25.42 -9.55 1.57
CA LEU A 37 24.98 -10.27 2.77
C LEU A 37 25.14 -9.42 4.05
N THR A 38 26.33 -8.88 4.27
CA THR A 38 26.63 -8.14 5.51
C THR A 38 26.33 -6.65 5.43
N PHE A 39 26.20 -6.10 4.22
CA PHE A 39 26.06 -4.66 3.96
C PHE A 39 27.18 -3.83 4.56
N GLU A 40 28.32 -4.46 4.83
CA GLU A 40 29.54 -3.75 5.16
C GLU A 40 30.04 -3.01 3.94
N GLU A 41 30.57 -1.83 4.18
CA GLU A 41 31.30 -1.11 3.17
C GLU A 41 32.59 -1.88 2.84
N LYS A 42 32.81 -2.08 1.54
CA LYS A 42 33.97 -2.78 0.98
C LYS A 42 34.74 -1.87 0.05
N THR A 43 35.97 -2.27 -0.27
CA THR A 43 36.84 -1.49 -1.14
C THR A 43 36.51 -1.69 -2.62
N LYS A 44 37.02 -0.81 -3.47
CA LYS A 44 36.90 -0.94 -4.94
C LYS A 44 37.56 -2.23 -5.46
N GLU A 45 38.61 -2.70 -4.79
CA GLU A 45 39.35 -3.91 -5.14
C GLU A 45 38.49 -5.17 -4.92
N ASP A 46 37.75 -5.20 -3.82
CA ASP A 46 36.78 -6.27 -3.52
C ASP A 46 35.66 -6.33 -4.57
N TYR A 47 35.22 -5.18 -5.07
CA TYR A 47 34.27 -5.09 -6.17
C TYR A 47 34.86 -5.62 -7.49
N THR A 48 36.08 -5.25 -7.85
CA THR A 48 36.70 -5.75 -9.10
C THR A 48 36.88 -7.26 -9.10
N ASN A 49 37.16 -7.85 -7.94
CA ASN A 49 37.29 -9.30 -7.78
C ASN A 49 35.94 -10.04 -7.86
N SER A 50 34.84 -9.39 -7.45
CA SER A 50 33.48 -9.98 -7.48
C SER A 50 32.63 -9.59 -8.69
N LYS A 51 33.12 -8.68 -9.54
CA LYS A 51 32.50 -8.21 -10.78
C LYS A 51 31.93 -9.31 -11.70
N PRO A 52 32.59 -10.47 -11.95
CA PRO A 52 32.01 -11.52 -12.79
C PRO A 52 30.73 -12.11 -12.18
N LEU A 53 30.69 -12.31 -10.86
CA LEU A 53 29.51 -12.80 -10.13
C LEU A 53 28.38 -11.77 -10.11
N THR A 54 28.71 -10.47 -10.03
CA THR A 54 27.72 -9.39 -10.09
C THR A 54 27.03 -9.29 -11.46
N LEU A 55 27.79 -9.48 -12.55
CA LEU A 55 27.26 -9.48 -13.92
C LEU A 55 26.35 -10.67 -14.18
N GLU A 56 26.74 -11.87 -13.74
CA GLU A 56 25.93 -13.09 -13.84
C GLU A 56 24.59 -12.92 -13.11
N ASN A 57 24.61 -12.36 -11.89
CA ASN A 57 23.42 -12.03 -11.14
C ASN A 57 22.53 -11.00 -11.89
N LEU A 58 23.09 -9.95 -12.48
CA LEU A 58 22.32 -8.95 -13.25
C LEU A 58 21.68 -9.53 -14.52
N GLN A 59 22.37 -10.45 -15.22
CA GLN A 59 21.88 -11.07 -16.46
C GLN A 59 20.62 -11.92 -16.23
N LEU A 60 20.61 -12.72 -15.15
CA LEU A 60 19.49 -13.59 -14.77
C LEU A 60 18.18 -12.81 -14.52
N HIS A 61 18.27 -11.57 -14.05
CA HIS A 61 17.12 -10.71 -13.75
C HIS A 61 16.49 -10.07 -15.00
N SER A 62 17.23 -10.00 -16.12
CA SER A 62 16.78 -9.31 -17.33
C SER A 62 15.91 -10.16 -18.29
N GLN A 63 15.84 -11.48 -18.11
CA GLN A 63 15.24 -12.40 -19.09
C GLN A 63 13.73 -12.68 -18.94
N VAL A 64 13.03 -12.06 -17.98
CA VAL A 64 11.58 -12.31 -17.79
C VAL A 64 10.73 -11.36 -18.66
N SER A 65 10.44 -11.78 -19.89
CA SER A 65 9.52 -11.07 -20.80
C SER A 65 8.05 -11.33 -20.44
N PRO A 66 7.16 -10.31 -20.40
CA PRO A 66 5.74 -10.54 -20.17
C PRO A 66 5.03 -11.05 -21.44
N VAL A 67 4.38 -12.22 -21.32
CA VAL A 67 3.51 -12.80 -22.35
C VAL A 67 2.32 -11.87 -22.63
N VAL A 68 2.12 -11.49 -23.90
CA VAL A 68 1.02 -10.64 -24.37
C VAL A 68 -0.14 -11.51 -24.91
N PRO A 69 -1.34 -11.50 -24.31
CA PRO A 69 -2.52 -12.06 -24.95
C PRO A 69 -3.11 -11.08 -25.97
N LYS A 70 -3.47 -11.61 -27.16
CA LYS A 70 -4.00 -10.87 -28.33
C LYS A 70 -5.40 -10.28 -28.08
N PRO A 71 -5.71 -9.05 -28.51
CA PRO A 71 -7.03 -8.45 -28.38
C PRO A 71 -7.99 -8.87 -29.52
N ARG A 72 -9.29 -8.98 -29.18
CA ARG A 72 -10.40 -9.18 -30.13
C ARG A 72 -11.07 -7.82 -30.43
N VAL A 73 -11.30 -7.55 -31.71
CA VAL A 73 -11.81 -6.28 -32.26
C VAL A 73 -13.33 -6.17 -32.07
N SER A 74 -13.85 -4.99 -31.71
CA SER A 74 -15.23 -4.59 -32.05
C SER A 74 -15.40 -3.07 -32.17
N LYS A 75 -16.41 -2.68 -32.96
CA LYS A 75 -16.53 -1.49 -33.81
C LYS A 75 -16.86 -0.18 -33.08
N SER A 76 -16.42 0.91 -33.71
CA SER A 76 -16.63 2.33 -33.40
C SER A 76 -18.08 2.80 -33.60
N VAL A 77 -18.54 3.72 -32.74
CA VAL A 77 -19.64 4.65 -33.03
C VAL A 77 -19.14 6.06 -32.72
N LYS A 78 -19.27 6.95 -33.71
CA LYS A 78 -18.93 8.37 -33.63
C LYS A 78 -20.00 9.12 -32.83
N ASN A 79 -19.60 10.11 -32.06
CA ASN A 79 -20.38 11.34 -31.90
C ASN A 79 -19.45 12.50 -31.55
N GLU A 80 -19.73 13.61 -32.23
CA GLU A 80 -18.91 14.80 -32.39
C GLU A 80 -19.02 15.77 -31.19
N ASP A 81 -17.95 16.54 -31.05
CA ASP A 81 -17.87 17.91 -30.54
C ASP A 81 -18.32 18.22 -29.11
N ALA A 82 -17.39 18.05 -28.18
CA ALA A 82 -17.30 18.90 -26.99
C ALA A 82 -15.87 19.43 -26.86
N GLU A 83 -15.73 20.73 -27.10
CA GLU A 83 -14.48 21.50 -27.14
C GLU A 83 -13.53 21.19 -25.96
N LYS A 84 -12.25 20.98 -26.31
CA LYS A 84 -11.12 20.63 -25.44
C LYS A 84 -10.69 21.80 -24.55
N LEU A 85 -11.49 22.15 -23.53
CA LEU A 85 -11.15 23.18 -22.54
C LEU A 85 -10.53 22.56 -21.27
N ASN A 86 -9.50 23.23 -20.73
CA ASN A 86 -8.74 22.82 -19.55
C ASN A 86 -9.59 22.93 -18.27
N ASP A 87 -9.30 22.17 -17.21
CA ASP A 87 -10.14 22.16 -15.98
C ASP A 87 -10.23 23.54 -15.31
N PHE A 88 -9.15 24.31 -15.36
CA PHE A 88 -9.10 25.71 -14.92
C PHE A 88 -10.09 26.59 -15.70
N GLU A 89 -10.12 26.45 -17.03
CA GLU A 89 -10.99 27.22 -17.91
C GLU A 89 -12.45 26.79 -17.74
N ARG A 90 -12.71 25.50 -17.60
CA ARG A 90 -14.04 24.95 -17.33
C ARG A 90 -14.57 25.44 -15.97
N TYR A 91 -13.71 25.49 -14.95
CA TYR A 91 -14.04 26.00 -13.63
C TYR A 91 -14.33 27.51 -13.67
N ASN A 92 -13.49 28.29 -14.33
CA ASN A 92 -13.69 29.73 -14.48
C ASN A 92 -14.92 30.07 -15.34
N ARG A 93 -15.19 29.32 -16.40
CA ARG A 93 -16.42 29.49 -17.21
C ARG A 93 -17.67 29.18 -16.39
N LYS A 94 -17.59 28.17 -15.51
CA LYS A 94 -18.67 27.87 -14.55
C LYS A 94 -18.84 28.97 -13.51
N ARG A 95 -17.74 29.55 -12.98
CA ARG A 95 -17.80 30.70 -12.05
C ARG A 95 -18.43 31.93 -12.70
N VAL A 96 -18.00 32.27 -13.91
CA VAL A 96 -18.53 33.40 -14.69
C VAL A 96 -20.02 33.19 -15.01
N SER A 97 -20.42 31.97 -15.40
CA SER A 97 -21.84 31.62 -15.61
C SER A 97 -22.68 31.70 -14.33
N THR A 98 -22.07 31.58 -13.15
CA THR A 98 -22.71 31.76 -11.84
C THR A 98 -22.54 33.17 -11.27
N GLY A 99 -22.01 34.12 -12.04
CA GLY A 99 -21.82 35.52 -11.63
C GLY A 99 -20.65 35.79 -10.68
N SER A 100 -19.72 34.85 -10.55
CA SER A 100 -18.48 35.00 -9.76
C SER A 100 -17.30 35.36 -10.68
N SER A 101 -16.32 36.10 -10.15
CA SER A 101 -15.10 36.42 -10.88
C SER A 101 -14.29 35.15 -11.22
N PRO A 102 -13.59 35.10 -12.36
CA PRO A 102 -12.66 34.01 -12.66
C PRO A 102 -11.51 34.01 -11.62
N LEU A 103 -11.03 32.82 -11.24
CA LEU A 103 -9.84 32.67 -10.42
C LEU A 103 -8.58 32.74 -11.27
N THR A 104 -7.48 33.17 -10.67
CA THR A 104 -6.14 32.89 -11.18
C THR A 104 -5.76 31.43 -10.95
N GLU A 105 -4.78 30.92 -11.71
CA GLU A 105 -4.37 29.51 -11.66
C GLU A 105 -3.90 29.11 -10.24
N GLU A 106 -3.18 29.99 -9.56
CA GLU A 106 -2.70 29.77 -8.19
C GLU A 106 -3.84 29.68 -7.14
N GLU A 107 -4.89 30.47 -7.30
CA GLU A 107 -6.06 30.43 -6.42
C GLU A 107 -6.93 29.21 -6.69
N PHE A 108 -7.04 28.79 -7.95
CA PHE A 108 -7.73 27.57 -8.34
C PHE A 108 -7.09 26.34 -7.69
N GLU A 109 -5.76 26.26 -7.69
CA GLU A 109 -5.02 25.16 -7.03
C GLU A 109 -5.27 25.12 -5.52
N LYS A 110 -5.24 26.27 -4.82
CA LYS A 110 -5.55 26.34 -3.38
C LYS A 110 -6.99 25.88 -3.05
N VAL A 111 -7.95 26.21 -3.90
CA VAL A 111 -9.34 25.74 -3.74
C VAL A 111 -9.45 24.23 -3.95
N MET A 112 -8.67 23.66 -4.88
CA MET A 112 -8.65 22.21 -5.10
C MET A 112 -7.94 21.43 -3.98
N ASP A 113 -6.90 22.01 -3.37
CA ASP A 113 -6.19 21.42 -2.23
C ASP A 113 -7.05 21.41 -0.96
N THR A 114 -7.81 22.47 -0.69
CA THR A 114 -8.71 22.54 0.48
C THR A 114 -9.89 21.58 0.37
N LEU A 115 -10.44 21.38 -0.83
CA LEU A 115 -11.46 20.36 -1.09
C LEU A 115 -10.94 18.93 -0.94
N SER A 116 -9.63 18.72 -1.03
CA SER A 116 -9.00 17.40 -0.83
C SER A 116 -8.75 17.10 0.66
N LEU A 117 -8.66 18.12 1.52
CA LEU A 117 -8.46 17.97 2.97
C LEU A 117 -9.75 17.68 3.74
N SER A 118 -10.89 18.23 3.31
CA SER A 118 -12.20 18.02 3.98
C SER A 118 -12.82 16.62 3.75
N GLY A 119 -12.15 15.74 2.98
CA GLY A 119 -12.63 14.40 2.66
C GLY A 119 -11.89 13.26 3.35
N SER A 120 -10.97 13.54 4.25
CA SER A 120 -10.19 12.52 4.97
C SER A 120 -10.63 12.47 6.43
N ASP A 121 -11.60 11.61 6.73
CA ASP A 121 -11.81 11.15 8.10
C ASP A 121 -11.68 9.61 8.13
N SER A 122 -11.10 9.16 9.23
CA SER A 122 -10.55 7.85 9.52
C SER A 122 -11.35 6.64 9.03
N SER A 123 -10.70 5.75 8.26
CA SER A 123 -11.00 4.32 8.29
C SER A 123 -9.70 3.51 8.14
N SER A 124 -9.26 2.96 9.26
CA SER A 124 -8.42 1.76 9.27
C SER A 124 -9.22 0.63 8.62
N ASP A 125 -8.83 0.22 7.43
CA ASP A 125 -9.12 -1.10 6.89
C ASP A 125 -7.87 -1.54 6.13
N GLU A 126 -7.12 -2.42 6.78
CA GLU A 126 -6.21 -3.34 6.11
C GLU A 126 -7.07 -4.27 5.26
N GLU A 127 -6.95 -4.20 3.92
CA GLU A 127 -7.16 -5.37 3.05
C GLU A 127 -6.65 -5.08 1.62
N ASP A 128 -5.59 -5.81 1.27
CA ASP A 128 -5.33 -6.47 -0.02
C ASP A 128 -5.60 -5.72 -1.33
N ASP A 129 -4.61 -4.92 -1.76
CA ASP A 129 -4.44 -4.53 -3.17
C ASP A 129 -2.96 -4.49 -3.59
N VAL A 130 -2.22 -5.55 -3.21
CA VAL A 130 -0.77 -5.71 -3.44
C VAL A 130 -0.42 -6.81 -4.45
N ASP A 131 -1.16 -6.98 -5.54
CA ASP A 131 -0.86 -8.06 -6.52
C ASP A 131 -0.11 -7.64 -7.79
N PHE A 132 0.13 -6.34 -8.04
CA PHE A 132 0.99 -5.93 -9.16
C PHE A 132 2.44 -5.58 -8.73
N TYR A 133 2.64 -5.10 -7.50
CA TYR A 133 3.99 -4.81 -6.96
C TYR A 133 4.67 -6.03 -6.32
N LYS A 134 3.94 -7.14 -6.13
CA LYS A 134 4.47 -8.39 -5.53
C LYS A 134 5.47 -9.15 -6.41
N ARG A 135 5.61 -8.78 -7.68
CA ARG A 135 6.62 -9.41 -8.55
C ARG A 135 8.03 -8.92 -8.23
N GLU A 136 8.17 -7.72 -7.63
CA GLU A 136 9.46 -7.24 -7.11
C GLU A 136 9.75 -7.75 -5.70
N SER A 137 8.77 -7.90 -4.81
CA SER A 137 9.01 -8.52 -3.49
C SER A 137 9.11 -10.04 -3.52
N LYS A 138 8.68 -10.71 -4.61
CA LYS A 138 9.05 -12.11 -4.87
C LYS A 138 10.54 -12.30 -5.17
N LEU A 139 11.29 -11.25 -5.52
CA LEU A 139 12.75 -11.37 -5.70
C LEU A 139 13.47 -11.59 -4.36
N ASP A 140 13.02 -10.93 -3.28
CA ASP A 140 13.55 -11.17 -1.94
C ASP A 140 13.16 -12.56 -1.40
N SER A 141 11.94 -13.06 -1.69
CA SER A 141 11.53 -14.41 -1.27
C SER A 141 12.09 -15.54 -2.16
N VAL A 142 12.49 -15.24 -3.40
CA VAL A 142 13.16 -16.20 -4.30
C VAL A 142 14.63 -16.36 -3.92
N MET A 143 15.26 -15.34 -3.33
CA MET A 143 16.57 -15.48 -2.66
C MET A 143 16.54 -16.43 -1.46
N GLU A 144 15.38 -16.63 -0.82
CA GLU A 144 15.20 -17.60 0.26
C GLU A 144 14.94 -19.03 -0.22
N THR A 145 14.56 -19.23 -1.49
CA THR A 145 14.14 -20.56 -2.03
C THR A 145 15.09 -21.18 -3.04
N SER A 146 16.19 -20.52 -3.41
CA SER A 146 17.29 -21.15 -4.13
C SER A 146 18.34 -21.70 -3.16
N GLU A 147 18.21 -22.98 -2.80
CA GLU A 147 19.23 -23.82 -2.12
C GLU A 147 20.46 -24.06 -3.04
N SER A 148 21.03 -23.00 -3.59
CA SER A 148 22.32 -23.02 -4.28
C SER A 148 23.18 -21.93 -3.66
N SER A 149 24.24 -22.33 -2.97
CA SER A 149 25.31 -21.50 -2.38
C SER A 149 25.47 -20.11 -3.02
N ILE A 150 24.74 -19.12 -2.51
CA ILE A 150 24.89 -17.72 -2.96
C ILE A 150 26.21 -17.22 -2.37
N GLN A 151 27.24 -17.16 -3.20
CA GLN A 151 28.50 -16.50 -2.84
C GLN A 151 28.21 -15.00 -2.62
N SER A 152 28.76 -14.43 -1.56
CA SER A 152 28.67 -12.99 -1.29
C SER A 152 29.23 -12.21 -2.48
N SER A 153 28.44 -11.25 -2.99
CA SER A 153 28.88 -10.38 -4.07
C SER A 153 28.95 -8.95 -3.57
N VAL A 154 30.06 -8.26 -3.86
CA VAL A 154 30.20 -6.84 -3.54
C VAL A 154 29.69 -6.06 -4.74
N SER A 155 28.83 -5.06 -4.51
CA SER A 155 28.32 -4.19 -5.57
C SER A 155 27.91 -2.83 -5.02
N PHE A 156 28.00 -1.81 -5.87
CA PHE A 156 27.42 -0.48 -5.59
C PHE A 156 25.88 -0.49 -5.61
N LEU A 157 25.26 -1.58 -6.08
CA LEU A 157 23.80 -1.76 -6.09
C LEU A 157 23.24 -2.31 -4.77
N ASN A 158 24.09 -2.92 -3.93
CA ASN A 158 23.70 -3.62 -2.70
C ASN A 158 23.46 -2.65 -1.53
N THR A 159 22.73 -1.56 -1.77
CA THR A 159 22.49 -0.47 -0.80
C THR A 159 21.18 -0.62 -0.01
N ARG A 160 20.39 -1.68 -0.24
CA ARG A 160 18.99 -1.86 0.22
C ARG A 160 18.05 -0.69 -0.06
N SER A 161 18.47 0.22 -0.94
CA SER A 161 17.77 1.45 -1.24
C SER A 161 17.78 1.69 -2.76
N PRO A 162 16.90 2.55 -3.28
CA PRO A 162 16.90 2.90 -4.70
C PRO A 162 18.07 3.81 -5.10
N PHE A 163 19.02 4.06 -4.17
CA PHE A 163 20.11 5.00 -4.34
C PHE A 163 21.45 4.31 -4.58
N VAL A 164 22.31 5.00 -5.34
CA VAL A 164 23.76 4.84 -5.34
C VAL A 164 24.33 5.85 -4.34
N LEU A 165 25.21 5.38 -3.45
CA LEU A 165 25.75 6.18 -2.36
C LEU A 165 27.19 6.62 -2.66
N PHE A 166 27.50 7.86 -2.32
CA PHE A 166 28.80 8.49 -2.48
C PHE A 166 29.27 9.10 -1.17
N LYS A 167 30.51 8.79 -0.78
CA LYS A 167 31.21 9.47 0.31
C LYS A 167 31.82 10.77 -0.17
N SER A 168 31.90 11.74 0.73
CA SER A 168 32.60 13.00 0.50
C SER A 168 33.16 13.51 1.82
N PRO A 169 34.40 14.05 1.84
CA PRO A 169 34.98 14.70 3.02
C PRO A 169 34.23 15.97 3.43
N LEU A 170 33.35 16.51 2.56
CA LEU A 170 32.55 17.71 2.83
C LEU A 170 31.32 17.43 3.71
N LEU A 171 31.04 16.16 4.03
CA LEU A 171 29.94 15.75 4.90
C LEU A 171 30.48 15.25 6.25
N PRO A 172 29.71 15.42 7.35
CA PRO A 172 30.09 14.85 8.64
C PRO A 172 30.14 13.32 8.60
N PRO A 173 30.95 12.68 9.47
CA PRO A 173 31.07 11.23 9.50
C PRO A 173 29.70 10.58 9.75
N GLY A 174 29.39 9.53 8.98
CA GLY A 174 28.10 8.83 9.03
C GLY A 174 27.08 9.28 7.98
N LYS A 175 27.31 10.40 7.27
CA LYS A 175 26.45 10.86 6.17
C LYS A 175 27.10 10.64 4.80
N CYS A 176 26.27 10.43 3.79
CA CYS A 176 26.67 10.23 2.40
C CYS A 176 25.73 10.98 1.45
N PHE A 177 26.21 11.25 0.22
CA PHE A 177 25.37 11.72 -0.87
C PHE A 177 24.71 10.53 -1.56
N ALA A 178 23.43 10.67 -1.90
CA ALA A 178 22.61 9.64 -2.51
C ALA A 178 22.02 10.16 -3.82
N VAL A 179 22.14 9.37 -4.89
CA VAL A 179 21.53 9.63 -6.21
C VAL A 179 20.73 8.42 -6.62
N TYR A 180 19.58 8.61 -7.25
CA TYR A 180 18.77 7.49 -7.74
C TYR A 180 19.51 6.65 -8.79
N LYS A 181 19.40 5.33 -8.66
CA LYS A 181 19.94 4.34 -9.63
C LYS A 181 19.42 4.58 -11.05
N THR A 182 18.16 5.00 -11.18
CA THR A 182 17.51 5.30 -12.47
C THR A 182 18.09 6.54 -13.15
N THR A 183 18.49 7.56 -12.38
CA THR A 183 19.11 8.80 -12.89
C THR A 183 20.53 8.53 -13.38
N LEU A 184 21.28 7.64 -12.72
CA LEU A 184 22.66 7.28 -13.09
C LEU A 184 22.77 6.08 -14.04
N GLU A 185 21.64 5.52 -14.49
CA GLU A 185 21.61 4.30 -15.32
C GLU A 185 22.42 3.15 -14.74
N ALA A 186 22.46 3.10 -13.40
CA ALA A 186 23.34 2.23 -12.63
C ALA A 186 22.99 0.73 -12.76
N THR A 187 21.82 0.42 -13.33
CA THR A 187 21.32 -0.94 -13.57
C THR A 187 21.83 -1.55 -14.89
N LEU A 188 22.54 -0.79 -15.72
CA LEU A 188 23.13 -1.31 -16.95
C LEU A 188 24.38 -2.18 -16.63
N PRO A 189 24.65 -3.26 -17.40
CA PRO A 189 25.72 -4.21 -17.07
C PRO A 189 27.12 -3.58 -16.94
N ASN A 190 27.42 -2.55 -17.73
CA ASN A 190 28.72 -1.85 -17.70
C ASN A 190 28.63 -0.45 -17.06
N ALA A 191 27.70 -0.24 -16.15
CA ALA A 191 27.53 1.08 -15.53
C ALA A 191 28.71 1.45 -14.62
N GLU A 192 29.28 2.62 -14.85
CA GLU A 192 30.20 3.29 -13.94
C GLU A 192 29.56 4.58 -13.40
N PRO A 193 28.88 4.54 -12.24
CA PRO A 193 28.07 5.65 -11.76
C PRO A 193 28.85 6.96 -11.56
N LEU A 194 30.10 6.87 -11.09
CA LEU A 194 30.96 8.03 -10.87
C LEU A 194 31.43 8.65 -12.19
N SER A 195 31.85 7.83 -13.15
CA SER A 195 32.27 8.27 -14.48
C SER A 195 31.09 8.91 -15.23
N TYR A 196 29.90 8.31 -15.14
CA TYR A 196 28.67 8.87 -15.70
C TYR A 196 28.32 10.22 -15.07
N LEU A 197 28.37 10.34 -13.75
CA LEU A 197 28.11 11.59 -13.03
C LEU A 197 29.13 12.69 -13.38
N LYS A 198 30.41 12.34 -13.60
CA LYS A 198 31.42 13.27 -14.13
C LYS A 198 31.11 13.71 -15.55
N ASN A 199 30.72 12.78 -16.42
CA ASN A 199 30.34 13.08 -17.80
C ASN A 199 29.14 14.02 -17.86
N LEU A 200 28.10 13.81 -17.04
CA LEU A 200 26.95 14.71 -16.94
C LEU A 200 27.31 16.16 -16.59
N ASN A 201 28.43 16.37 -15.90
CA ASN A 201 28.91 17.70 -15.48
C ASN A 201 30.04 18.25 -16.37
N SER A 202 30.39 17.57 -17.45
CA SER A 202 31.40 18.02 -18.41
C SER A 202 30.95 19.28 -19.17
N SER A 203 31.90 20.06 -19.67
CA SER A 203 31.62 21.31 -20.40
C SER A 203 30.76 21.09 -21.65
N SER A 204 30.92 19.94 -22.32
CA SER A 204 30.08 19.56 -23.48
C SER A 204 28.63 19.31 -23.07
N GLU A 205 28.39 18.54 -22.00
CA GLU A 205 27.03 18.23 -21.54
C GLU A 205 26.33 19.45 -20.92
N LYS A 206 27.09 20.34 -20.24
CA LYS A 206 26.56 21.64 -19.76
C LYS A 206 26.02 22.51 -20.90
N SER A 207 26.61 22.44 -22.09
CA SER A 207 26.11 23.16 -23.28
C SER A 207 24.83 22.55 -23.85
N LYS A 208 24.71 21.21 -23.82
CA LYS A 208 23.53 20.46 -24.24
C LYS A 208 22.35 20.59 -23.28
N LEU A 209 22.60 20.94 -22.02
CA LEU A 209 21.55 21.11 -20.99
C LEU A 209 20.43 22.07 -21.41
N LYS A 210 20.72 23.04 -22.30
CA LYS A 210 19.73 23.98 -22.84
C LYS A 210 18.76 23.35 -23.82
N THR A 211 19.18 22.28 -24.51
CA THR A 211 18.44 21.61 -25.57
C THR A 211 17.85 20.28 -25.12
N GLU A 212 18.45 19.65 -24.10
CA GLU A 212 17.99 18.37 -23.59
C GLU A 212 16.70 18.49 -22.78
N THR A 213 15.82 17.52 -23.01
CA THR A 213 14.52 17.43 -22.35
C THR A 213 14.26 16.02 -21.84
N SER A 214 13.38 15.91 -20.85
CA SER A 214 12.83 14.64 -20.37
C SER A 214 11.32 14.74 -20.25
N ALA A 215 10.63 13.62 -20.48
CA ALA A 215 9.18 13.53 -20.36
C ALA A 215 8.78 12.82 -19.07
N LEU A 216 7.80 13.37 -18.36
CA LEU A 216 7.24 12.78 -17.13
C LEU A 216 5.74 12.57 -17.33
N PHE A 217 5.27 11.34 -17.11
CA PHE A 217 3.86 10.96 -17.21
C PHE A 217 3.39 10.25 -15.96
N MET A 218 2.24 10.67 -15.44
CA MET A 218 1.58 10.06 -14.29
C MET A 218 0.10 9.83 -14.62
N ILE A 219 -0.38 8.60 -14.47
CA ILE A 219 -1.78 8.24 -14.68
C ILE A 219 -2.30 7.35 -13.53
N GLY A 220 -3.43 7.71 -12.96
CA GLY A 220 -4.05 6.94 -11.88
C GLY A 220 -5.37 7.53 -11.37
N GLY A 221 -6.34 6.68 -11.07
CA GLY A 221 -7.62 7.09 -10.47
C GLY A 221 -8.41 8.10 -11.31
N GLY A 222 -8.25 8.09 -12.63
CA GLY A 222 -8.89 9.05 -13.53
C GLY A 222 -8.14 10.36 -13.72
N HIS A 223 -7.01 10.53 -13.05
CA HIS A 223 -6.11 11.66 -13.22
C HIS A 223 -4.98 11.30 -14.18
N PHE A 224 -4.64 12.25 -15.04
CA PHE A 224 -3.44 12.23 -15.83
C PHE A 224 -2.69 13.54 -15.63
N ALA A 225 -1.38 13.46 -15.53
CA ALA A 225 -0.48 14.59 -15.64
C ALA A 225 0.69 14.20 -16.53
N GLY A 226 1.00 15.01 -17.53
CA GLY A 226 2.14 14.86 -18.41
C GLY A 226 2.89 16.17 -18.55
N ALA A 227 4.22 16.12 -18.63
CA ALA A 227 5.02 17.28 -18.97
C ALA A 227 6.33 16.91 -19.70
N ILE A 228 6.77 17.83 -20.57
CA ILE A 228 8.12 17.86 -21.12
C ILE A 228 8.91 18.92 -20.36
N ILE A 229 10.02 18.52 -19.76
CA ILE A 229 10.81 19.34 -18.83
C ILE A 229 12.19 19.58 -19.42
N SER A 230 12.64 20.83 -19.39
CA SER A 230 14.02 21.19 -19.74
C SER A 230 14.99 20.79 -18.63
N HIS A 231 16.17 20.29 -18.99
CA HIS A 231 17.21 20.00 -18.00
C HIS A 231 17.86 21.26 -17.43
N GLN A 232 17.64 22.44 -18.03
CA GLN A 232 18.15 23.69 -17.50
C GLN A 232 17.21 24.24 -16.40
N PRO A 233 17.69 24.44 -15.16
CA PRO A 233 16.87 25.05 -14.11
C PRO A 233 16.73 26.57 -14.35
N LEU A 234 15.56 27.10 -13.99
CA LEU A 234 15.29 28.54 -13.95
C LEU A 234 16.05 29.21 -12.79
N LYS A 235 16.48 30.45 -13.01
CA LYS A 235 17.10 31.26 -11.96
C LYS A 235 16.01 31.75 -11.00
N THR A 236 16.09 31.35 -9.73
CA THR A 236 15.12 31.75 -8.69
C THR A 236 15.66 32.82 -7.73
N LYS A 237 16.80 33.44 -8.06
CA LYS A 237 17.36 34.54 -7.27
C LYS A 237 16.41 35.74 -7.31
N GLY A 238 15.90 36.14 -6.13
CA GLY A 238 14.97 37.26 -5.98
C GLY A 238 13.50 36.84 -5.81
N ASN A 239 13.17 35.57 -5.97
CA ASN A 239 11.82 35.07 -5.71
C ASN A 239 11.60 34.91 -4.20
N GLN A 240 10.38 35.21 -3.75
CA GLN A 240 9.94 34.99 -2.37
C GLN A 240 9.38 33.57 -2.23
N GLY A 241 9.68 32.91 -1.10
CA GLY A 241 9.15 31.58 -0.80
C GLY A 241 10.06 30.78 0.11
N THR A 242 9.54 29.65 0.59
CA THR A 242 10.33 28.64 1.30
C THR A 242 11.37 28.00 0.35
N PRO A 243 12.46 27.40 0.87
CA PRO A 243 13.45 26.72 0.02
C PRO A 243 12.85 25.65 -0.91
N GLN A 244 11.79 24.97 -0.45
CA GLN A 244 11.09 23.95 -1.22
C GLN A 244 10.25 24.55 -2.36
N GLU A 245 9.62 25.70 -2.13
CA GLU A 245 8.87 26.42 -3.17
C GLU A 245 9.82 26.99 -4.24
N LEU A 246 10.96 27.55 -3.82
CA LEU A 246 12.00 28.00 -4.75
C LEU A 246 12.55 26.85 -5.58
N GLN A 247 12.66 25.66 -4.99
CA GLN A 247 13.04 24.43 -5.69
C GLN A 247 12.01 24.03 -6.75
N LEU A 248 10.72 24.08 -6.44
CA LEU A 248 9.65 23.82 -7.42
C LEU A 248 9.60 24.89 -8.53
N GLN A 249 9.84 26.16 -8.20
CA GLN A 249 9.89 27.26 -9.17
C GLN A 249 11.10 27.16 -10.12
N SER A 250 12.17 26.47 -9.72
CA SER A 250 13.34 26.27 -10.58
C SER A 250 13.08 25.32 -11.75
N VAL A 251 11.97 24.57 -11.74
CA VAL A 251 11.64 23.59 -12.78
C VAL A 251 11.02 24.29 -14.00
N GLN A 252 11.69 24.19 -15.15
CA GLN A 252 11.18 24.69 -16.42
C GLN A 252 10.34 23.64 -17.14
N LEU A 253 9.01 23.81 -17.11
CA LEU A 253 8.08 23.02 -17.94
C LEU A 253 8.00 23.66 -19.33
N LEU A 254 8.38 22.93 -20.38
CA LEU A 254 8.25 23.38 -21.77
C LEU A 254 6.83 23.15 -22.28
N GLU A 255 6.29 21.98 -21.98
CA GLU A 255 4.92 21.58 -22.30
C GLU A 255 4.35 20.87 -21.08
N HIS A 256 3.11 21.14 -20.70
CA HIS A 256 2.44 20.38 -19.65
C HIS A 256 0.93 20.30 -19.89
N LYS A 257 0.35 19.16 -19.56
CA LYS A 257 -1.10 18.93 -19.60
C LYS A 257 -1.54 18.03 -18.46
N THR A 258 -2.67 18.37 -17.88
CA THR A 258 -3.34 17.56 -16.86
C THR A 258 -4.76 17.27 -17.34
N PHE A 259 -5.24 16.04 -17.12
CA PHE A 259 -6.61 15.66 -17.41
C PHE A 259 -7.23 15.03 -16.17
N HIS A 260 -8.53 15.21 -16.01
CA HIS A 260 -9.30 14.46 -15.05
C HIS A 260 -10.62 13.98 -15.64
N ARG A 261 -10.85 12.68 -15.52
CA ARG A 261 -12.16 12.06 -15.77
C ARG A 261 -12.55 11.20 -14.58
N TYR A 262 -13.80 11.31 -14.16
CA TYR A 262 -14.33 10.51 -13.05
C TYR A 262 -14.43 9.04 -13.46
N THR A 263 -13.46 8.23 -13.06
CA THR A 263 -13.35 6.80 -13.40
C THR A 263 -13.55 5.87 -12.19
N THR A 264 -13.48 6.40 -10.97
CA THR A 264 -13.53 5.62 -9.73
C THR A 264 -14.81 5.85 -8.93
N ARG A 265 -15.06 5.00 -7.92
CA ARG A 265 -16.25 5.05 -7.03
C ARG A 265 -15.83 5.79 -5.75
N ARG A 266 -16.56 6.86 -5.38
CA ARG A 266 -16.21 7.83 -4.31
C ARG A 266 -15.83 7.23 -2.95
N LYS A 267 -16.26 6.00 -2.64
CA LYS A 267 -16.01 5.31 -1.36
C LYS A 267 -15.18 4.02 -1.46
N GLN A 268 -14.97 3.49 -2.66
CA GLN A 268 -14.33 2.16 -2.83
C GLN A 268 -12.90 2.27 -3.37
N GLY A 269 -12.51 3.43 -3.91
CA GLY A 269 -11.23 3.53 -4.62
C GLY A 269 -11.17 2.62 -5.85
N GLY A 270 -9.99 2.53 -6.49
CA GLY A 270 -9.76 1.61 -7.60
C GLY A 270 -10.35 2.02 -8.96
N SER A 271 -9.66 1.63 -10.04
CA SER A 271 -10.18 1.79 -11.42
C SER A 271 -11.31 0.80 -11.68
N GLN A 272 -12.29 1.17 -12.51
CA GLN A 272 -13.42 0.30 -12.87
C GLN A 272 -12.92 -0.93 -13.63
N SER A 273 -11.91 -0.80 -14.48
CA SER A 273 -11.27 -1.92 -15.16
C SER A 273 -10.59 -2.92 -14.21
N ALA A 274 -9.95 -2.46 -13.14
CA ALA A 274 -9.40 -3.35 -12.11
C ALA A 274 -10.51 -4.12 -11.38
N MET A 275 -11.60 -3.44 -11.00
CA MET A 275 -12.76 -4.07 -10.38
C MET A 275 -13.45 -5.08 -11.29
N ASP A 276 -13.60 -4.76 -12.58
CA ASP A 276 -14.20 -5.66 -13.56
C ASP A 276 -13.36 -6.94 -13.77
N ASN A 277 -12.02 -6.82 -13.69
CA ASN A 277 -11.11 -7.98 -13.75
C ASN A 277 -11.14 -8.81 -12.47
N ALA A 278 -11.29 -8.19 -11.29
CA ALA A 278 -11.24 -8.88 -10.01
C ALA A 278 -12.58 -9.53 -9.62
N LYS A 279 -13.68 -8.79 -9.73
CA LYS A 279 -15.02 -9.19 -9.24
C LYS A 279 -16.04 -9.39 -10.36
N GLY A 280 -15.60 -9.30 -11.63
CA GLY A 280 -16.45 -9.48 -12.79
C GLY A 280 -17.15 -8.20 -13.26
N LYS A 281 -17.63 -8.24 -14.50
CA LYS A 281 -18.16 -7.07 -15.22
C LYS A 281 -19.58 -6.71 -14.75
N ALA A 282 -19.72 -5.67 -13.94
CA ALA A 282 -21.04 -5.18 -13.53
C ALA A 282 -21.76 -4.42 -14.67
N ASN A 283 -23.08 -4.60 -14.81
CA ASN A 283 -23.91 -3.97 -15.86
C ASN A 283 -24.81 -2.85 -15.31
N SER A 284 -24.25 -1.96 -14.50
CA SER A 284 -24.97 -0.77 -14.00
C SER A 284 -24.70 0.47 -14.87
N ALA A 285 -25.62 1.44 -14.87
CA ALA A 285 -25.41 2.74 -15.52
C ALA A 285 -24.12 3.43 -15.02
N GLY A 286 -23.86 3.38 -13.71
CA GLY A 286 -22.65 3.96 -13.11
C GLY A 286 -21.35 3.26 -13.51
N SER A 287 -21.36 1.93 -13.67
CA SER A 287 -20.18 1.19 -14.15
C SER A 287 -19.92 1.44 -15.63
N ASN A 288 -20.95 1.57 -16.46
CA ASN A 288 -20.80 1.92 -17.88
C ASN A 288 -20.25 3.34 -18.07
N LEU A 289 -20.72 4.32 -17.29
CA LEU A 289 -20.20 5.69 -17.35
C LEU A 289 -18.70 5.76 -17.00
N ARG A 290 -18.26 4.97 -16.01
CA ARG A 290 -16.83 4.90 -15.64
C ARG A 290 -15.98 4.24 -16.72
N ARG A 291 -16.46 3.17 -17.35
CA ARG A 291 -15.78 2.54 -18.51
C ARG A 291 -15.63 3.51 -19.66
N TYR A 292 -16.70 4.24 -19.98
CA TYR A 292 -16.66 5.28 -21.01
C TYR A 292 -15.64 6.37 -20.65
N ASN A 293 -15.62 6.85 -19.41
CA ASN A 293 -14.64 7.83 -18.95
C ASN A 293 -13.19 7.31 -18.97
N GLU A 294 -12.97 6.02 -18.69
CA GLU A 294 -11.65 5.38 -18.81
C GLU A 294 -11.19 5.33 -20.28
N GLN A 295 -12.09 4.96 -21.20
CA GLN A 295 -11.82 4.94 -22.64
C GLN A 295 -11.55 6.35 -23.19
N ALA A 296 -12.37 7.33 -22.80
CA ALA A 296 -12.18 8.72 -23.19
C ALA A 296 -10.85 9.27 -22.66
N LEU A 297 -10.48 8.98 -21.40
CA LEU A 297 -9.18 9.36 -20.84
C LEU A 297 -8.04 8.73 -21.64
N GLN A 298 -8.18 7.45 -21.99
CA GLN A 298 -7.19 6.75 -22.81
C GLN A 298 -7.04 7.40 -24.20
N GLN A 299 -8.13 7.82 -24.84
CA GLN A 299 -8.09 8.51 -26.12
C GLN A 299 -7.42 9.88 -25.99
N ASP A 300 -7.83 10.71 -25.03
CA ASP A 300 -7.25 12.05 -24.80
C ASP A 300 -5.73 11.98 -24.59
N VAL A 301 -5.27 11.00 -23.80
CA VAL A 301 -3.85 10.77 -23.54
C VAL A 301 -3.11 10.34 -24.79
N ARG A 302 -3.69 9.48 -25.62
CA ARG A 302 -3.05 9.05 -26.88
C ARG A 302 -2.97 10.17 -27.91
N GLU A 303 -4.01 10.99 -28.02
CA GLU A 303 -3.98 12.18 -28.86
C GLU A 303 -2.89 13.17 -28.40
N LEU A 304 -2.74 13.36 -27.09
CA LEU A 304 -1.67 14.17 -26.54
C LEU A 304 -0.28 13.60 -26.87
N LEU A 305 -0.08 12.29 -26.69
CA LEU A 305 1.19 11.64 -27.01
C LEU A 305 1.52 11.69 -28.50
N ALA A 306 0.51 11.66 -29.37
CA ALA A 306 0.70 11.84 -30.81
C ALA A 306 1.13 13.28 -31.13
N LEU A 307 0.50 14.27 -30.50
CA LEU A 307 0.86 15.68 -30.63
C LEU A 307 2.29 15.95 -30.14
N TRP A 308 2.68 15.36 -29.02
CA TRP A 308 4.00 15.53 -28.41
C TRP A 308 5.07 14.60 -29.01
N LYS A 309 4.76 13.82 -30.04
CA LYS A 309 5.71 12.88 -30.65
C LYS A 309 7.04 13.55 -31.05
N PRO A 310 7.07 14.74 -31.70
CA PRO A 310 8.33 15.38 -32.05
C PRO A 310 9.19 15.69 -30.81
N GLN A 311 8.60 16.19 -29.72
CA GLN A 311 9.31 16.45 -28.47
C GLN A 311 9.76 15.17 -27.78
N LEU A 312 8.94 14.12 -27.80
CA LEU A 312 9.24 12.81 -27.20
C LEU A 312 10.41 12.11 -27.90
N ASP A 313 10.54 12.27 -29.22
CA ASP A 313 11.65 11.70 -29.97
C ASP A 313 13.00 12.35 -29.56
N HIS A 314 12.99 13.60 -29.08
CA HIS A 314 14.17 14.31 -28.56
C HIS A 314 14.41 14.12 -27.05
N CYS A 315 13.50 13.47 -26.33
CA CYS A 315 13.66 13.26 -24.89
C CYS A 315 14.79 12.26 -24.59
N GLN A 316 15.65 12.60 -23.61
CA GLN A 316 16.68 11.71 -23.09
C GLN A 316 16.05 10.55 -22.31
N ASN A 317 15.10 10.87 -21.43
CA ASN A 317 14.43 9.91 -20.56
C ASN A 317 12.92 10.17 -20.53
N ILE A 318 12.15 9.09 -20.38
CA ILE A 318 10.70 9.11 -20.25
C ILE A 318 10.33 8.41 -18.94
N PHE A 319 9.94 9.17 -17.92
CA PHE A 319 9.52 8.62 -16.64
C PHE A 319 8.01 8.40 -16.61
N ILE A 320 7.58 7.18 -16.29
CA ILE A 320 6.17 6.81 -16.29
C ILE A 320 5.75 6.25 -14.92
N LYS A 321 4.67 6.80 -14.38
CA LYS A 321 3.89 6.20 -13.31
C LYS A 321 2.51 5.85 -13.85
N ALA A 322 2.17 4.57 -13.81
CA ALA A 322 0.81 4.12 -14.09
C ALA A 322 0.26 3.31 -12.91
N SER A 323 -1.00 3.55 -12.55
CA SER A 323 -1.73 2.67 -11.65
C SER A 323 -2.36 1.51 -12.43
N GLY A 324 -1.89 0.28 -12.18
CA GLY A 324 -2.35 -0.93 -12.84
C GLY A 324 -1.88 -1.12 -14.29
N ALA A 325 -2.07 -2.32 -14.82
CA ALA A 325 -1.64 -2.68 -16.17
C ALA A 325 -2.40 -1.90 -17.28
N ALA A 326 -3.65 -1.50 -17.03
CA ALA A 326 -4.45 -0.72 -17.97
C ALA A 326 -3.85 0.68 -18.21
N GLY A 327 -3.46 1.38 -17.14
CA GLY A 327 -2.81 2.69 -17.24
C GLY A 327 -1.48 2.64 -17.99
N HIS A 328 -0.70 1.57 -17.79
CA HIS A 328 0.58 1.39 -18.49
C HIS A 328 0.37 1.18 -19.99
N LYS A 329 -0.61 0.34 -20.38
CA LYS A 329 -0.98 0.08 -21.79
C LYS A 329 -1.60 1.29 -22.50
N THR A 330 -2.10 2.28 -21.75
CA THR A 330 -2.55 3.55 -22.31
C THR A 330 -1.38 4.39 -22.82
N LEU A 331 -0.24 4.35 -22.12
CA LEU A 331 0.93 5.16 -22.43
C LEU A 331 1.93 4.48 -23.38
N VAL A 332 2.14 3.17 -23.21
CA VAL A 332 3.23 2.43 -23.88
C VAL A 332 2.71 1.24 -24.66
N GLY A 333 3.24 1.03 -25.87
CA GLY A 333 3.10 -0.24 -26.59
C GLY A 333 1.71 -0.53 -27.18
N TYR A 334 0.88 0.49 -27.35
CA TYR A 334 -0.39 0.35 -28.09
C TYR A 334 -0.15 0.41 -29.62
N PRO A 335 -1.09 -0.09 -30.45
CA PRO A 335 -0.95 -0.03 -31.90
C PRO A 335 -0.81 1.43 -32.37
N GLY A 336 0.30 1.75 -33.04
CA GLY A 336 0.62 3.13 -33.47
C GLY A 336 1.11 4.05 -32.35
N ALA A 337 1.63 3.51 -31.24
CA ALA A 337 2.09 4.31 -30.11
C ALA A 337 3.30 5.19 -30.42
N SER A 338 3.27 6.43 -29.93
CA SER A 338 4.44 7.31 -29.90
C SER A 338 5.59 6.74 -29.04
N ILE A 339 5.28 5.88 -28.07
CA ILE A 339 6.24 5.22 -27.17
C ILE A 339 6.13 3.70 -27.37
N ALA A 340 7.21 3.10 -27.87
CA ALA A 340 7.27 1.68 -28.18
C ALA A 340 7.36 0.79 -26.93
N SER A 341 6.86 -0.45 -27.04
CA SER A 341 7.05 -1.46 -25.99
C SER A 341 8.51 -1.88 -25.94
N GLY A 342 9.19 -1.64 -24.81
CA GLY A 342 10.61 -1.96 -24.63
C GLY A 342 11.59 -0.83 -24.99
N ASP A 343 11.11 0.40 -25.15
CA ASP A 343 11.99 1.58 -25.29
C ASP A 343 12.86 1.75 -24.02
N LYS A 344 14.19 1.74 -24.20
CA LYS A 344 15.18 1.85 -23.11
C LYS A 344 15.10 3.18 -22.34
N ARG A 345 14.54 4.22 -22.96
CA ARG A 345 14.34 5.54 -22.33
C ARG A 345 13.21 5.53 -21.31
N VAL A 346 12.29 4.55 -21.39
CA VAL A 346 11.16 4.43 -20.48
C VAL A 346 11.64 3.88 -19.14
N LYS A 347 11.47 4.70 -18.09
CA LYS A 347 11.87 4.41 -16.71
C LYS A 347 10.68 4.57 -15.77
N ILE A 348 10.68 3.82 -14.67
CA ILE A 348 9.68 3.96 -13.60
C ILE A 348 10.22 4.91 -12.53
N PHE A 349 9.33 5.65 -11.87
CA PHE A 349 9.71 6.47 -10.72
C PHE A 349 10.19 5.59 -9.56
N PRO A 350 11.42 5.81 -9.04
CA PRO A 350 12.02 4.99 -7.98
C PRO A 350 11.56 5.38 -6.56
N PHE A 351 10.41 6.04 -6.45
CA PHE A 351 9.83 6.53 -5.19
C PHE A 351 8.31 6.62 -5.31
N THR A 352 7.66 6.77 -4.17
CA THR A 352 6.21 6.93 -4.12
C THR A 352 5.79 8.32 -4.61
N THR A 353 4.86 8.34 -5.55
CA THR A 353 4.28 9.56 -6.13
C THR A 353 2.89 9.80 -5.55
N LYS A 354 2.49 11.06 -5.42
CA LYS A 354 1.14 11.48 -5.02
C LYS A 354 0.19 11.46 -6.23
N ARG A 355 -0.99 12.08 -6.07
CA ARG A 355 -1.98 12.26 -7.14
C ARG A 355 -1.34 12.98 -8.35
N PRO A 356 -1.61 12.54 -9.59
CA PRO A 356 -1.10 13.22 -10.79
C PRO A 356 -1.56 14.67 -10.87
N THR A 357 -0.64 15.62 -10.68
CA THR A 357 -0.83 17.07 -10.85
C THR A 357 0.43 17.70 -11.44
N SER A 358 0.33 18.95 -11.91
CA SER A 358 1.47 19.77 -12.37
C SER A 358 2.56 19.90 -11.28
N ASN A 359 2.13 20.19 -10.03
CA ASN A 359 3.04 20.32 -8.89
C ASN A 359 3.69 18.98 -8.51
N GLU A 360 2.96 17.86 -8.63
CA GLU A 360 3.55 16.55 -8.40
C GLU A 360 4.62 16.19 -9.45
N ILE A 361 4.42 16.60 -10.71
CA ILE A 361 5.45 16.46 -11.75
C ILE A 361 6.70 17.29 -11.40
N LYS A 362 6.54 18.56 -11.00
CA LYS A 362 7.65 19.41 -10.56
C LYS A 362 8.37 18.79 -9.36
N ARG A 363 7.63 18.30 -8.36
CA ARG A 363 8.18 17.62 -7.19
C ARG A 363 8.96 16.37 -7.58
N ALA A 364 8.43 15.55 -8.49
CA ALA A 364 9.10 14.33 -8.94
C ALA A 364 10.37 14.63 -9.75
N TRP A 365 10.36 15.66 -10.60
CA TRP A 365 11.55 16.09 -11.33
C TRP A 365 12.68 16.53 -10.40
N VAL A 366 12.32 17.34 -9.42
CA VAL A 366 13.20 17.78 -8.34
C VAL A 366 13.76 16.56 -7.58
N GLU A 367 12.89 15.64 -7.18
CA GLU A 367 13.30 14.47 -6.39
C GLU A 367 14.33 13.61 -7.15
N LEU A 368 14.19 13.50 -8.49
CA LEU A 368 15.08 12.72 -9.36
C LEU A 368 16.46 13.35 -9.60
N ASN A 369 16.55 14.69 -9.67
CA ASN A 369 17.73 15.39 -10.19
C ASN A 369 18.51 16.19 -9.13
N TYR A 370 18.22 16.01 -7.85
CA TYR A 370 18.98 16.63 -6.76
C TYR A 370 19.65 15.57 -5.88
N LEU A 371 20.90 15.85 -5.48
CA LEU A 371 21.63 15.04 -4.52
C LEU A 371 20.92 15.07 -3.16
N LYS A 372 20.73 13.89 -2.59
CA LYS A 372 20.18 13.74 -1.24
C LYS A 372 21.28 13.45 -0.25
N ILE A 373 21.14 13.95 0.97
CA ILE A 373 22.03 13.59 2.07
C ILE A 373 21.32 12.50 2.87
N GLN A 374 21.93 11.32 2.98
CA GLN A 374 21.41 10.17 3.73
C GLN A 374 22.45 9.64 4.70
N ASP A 375 22.00 8.94 5.72
CA ASP A 375 22.89 8.24 6.63
C ASP A 375 23.39 6.95 5.96
N ILE A 376 24.65 6.59 6.24
CA ILE A 376 25.25 5.36 5.73
C ILE A 376 24.50 4.16 6.37
N PRO A 377 24.08 3.16 5.58
CA PRO A 377 23.37 2.00 6.12
C PRO A 377 24.23 1.27 7.17
N ASN A 378 23.60 0.91 8.29
CA ASN A 378 24.26 0.16 9.36
C ASN A 378 24.62 -1.26 8.89
N SER A 379 25.84 -1.71 9.20
CA SER A 379 26.27 -3.09 8.97
C SER A 379 25.38 -4.07 9.72
N SER A 380 24.89 -5.11 9.04
CA SER A 380 24.09 -6.18 9.64
C SER A 380 24.91 -7.42 9.98
N ARG A 381 26.24 -7.30 10.11
CA ARG A 381 27.12 -8.44 10.41
C ARG A 381 26.68 -9.25 11.62
N SER A 382 26.27 -8.60 12.70
CA SER A 382 25.79 -9.31 13.91
C SER A 382 24.49 -10.09 13.68
N ALA A 383 23.62 -9.64 12.77
CA ALA A 383 22.41 -10.36 12.39
C ALA A 383 22.73 -11.53 11.45
N PHE A 384 23.66 -11.32 10.51
CA PHE A 384 24.16 -12.37 9.63
C PHE A 384 24.88 -13.47 10.42
N ASP A 385 25.79 -13.12 11.32
CA ASP A 385 26.51 -14.06 12.20
C ASP A 385 25.53 -14.87 13.08
N LYS A 386 24.43 -14.25 13.55
CA LYS A 386 23.38 -14.96 14.28
C LYS A 386 22.65 -15.97 13.39
N GLN A 387 22.32 -15.59 12.15
CA GLN A 387 21.68 -16.47 11.19
C GLN A 387 22.59 -17.63 10.76
N GLU A 388 23.87 -17.38 10.51
CA GLU A 388 24.83 -18.45 10.22
C GLU A 388 25.01 -19.38 11.41
N ARG A 389 25.15 -18.86 12.63
CA ARG A 389 25.18 -19.70 13.84
C ARG A 389 23.91 -20.53 13.98
N GLN A 390 22.74 -19.97 13.67
CA GLN A 390 21.48 -20.71 13.70
C GLN A 390 21.42 -21.80 12.62
N LYS A 391 21.89 -21.52 11.40
CA LYS A 391 22.02 -22.50 10.31
C LYS A 391 23.02 -23.61 10.67
N GLU A 392 24.18 -23.25 11.20
CA GLU A 392 25.16 -24.21 11.69
C GLU A 392 24.60 -25.07 12.83
N LEU A 393 23.84 -24.50 13.77
CA LEU A 393 23.18 -25.25 14.83
C LEU A 393 22.14 -26.22 14.28
N LEU A 394 21.37 -25.81 13.25
CA LEU A 394 20.42 -26.66 12.55
C LEU A 394 21.13 -27.78 11.77
N GLU A 395 22.25 -27.49 11.11
CA GLU A 395 23.06 -28.49 10.42
C GLU A 395 23.76 -29.45 11.38
N LYS A 396 24.33 -28.94 12.49
CA LYS A 396 24.92 -29.76 13.56
C LYS A 396 23.86 -30.62 14.23
N SER A 397 22.62 -30.14 14.35
CA SER A 397 21.47 -30.95 14.81
C SER A 397 21.08 -32.04 13.80
N LYS A 398 21.22 -31.79 12.49
CA LYS A 398 21.01 -32.81 11.43
C LYS A 398 22.16 -33.81 11.31
N LYS A 399 23.40 -33.39 11.59
CA LYS A 399 24.65 -34.16 11.42
C LYS A 399 25.13 -34.84 12.69
N GLN A 400 24.53 -34.60 13.85
CA GLN A 400 24.79 -35.44 15.03
C GLN A 400 24.31 -36.87 14.72
N PRO A 401 25.20 -37.88 14.66
CA PRO A 401 24.75 -39.25 14.87
C PRO A 401 24.07 -39.25 16.24
N LYS A 402 22.91 -39.89 16.36
CA LYS A 402 22.22 -40.08 17.64
C LYS A 402 23.25 -40.57 18.66
N LYS A 403 23.83 -39.66 19.46
CA LYS A 403 24.60 -40.04 20.64
C LYS A 403 23.56 -40.67 21.54
N SER A 404 23.68 -41.98 21.71
CA SER A 404 23.00 -42.73 22.75
C SER A 404 23.29 -42.05 24.07
N THR A 405 22.38 -41.19 24.51
CA THR A 405 22.31 -40.75 25.89
C THR A 405 22.06 -41.99 26.75
N PRO A 406 22.69 -42.09 27.94
CA PRO A 406 22.52 -43.21 28.84
C PRO A 406 21.03 -43.40 29.18
N GLN A 407 20.62 -44.67 29.22
CA GLN A 407 19.27 -45.15 29.43
C GLN A 407 18.51 -44.36 30.51
N ALA A 408 17.41 -43.75 30.10
CA ALA A 408 16.26 -43.49 30.97
C ALA A 408 15.02 -44.04 30.26
N VAL A 409 14.71 -45.29 30.65
CA VAL A 409 13.41 -46.00 30.58
C VAL A 409 12.84 -46.28 29.19
N HIS A 410 12.67 -47.57 28.90
CA HIS A 410 11.97 -48.15 27.77
C HIS A 410 10.74 -47.31 27.35
N SER A 411 10.82 -46.61 26.22
CA SER A 411 9.64 -46.01 25.59
C SER A 411 9.12 -46.97 24.55
N ASP A 412 8.00 -47.62 24.86
CA ASP A 412 7.23 -48.47 23.97
C ASP A 412 7.03 -47.80 22.60
N PRO A 413 7.00 -48.58 21.49
CA PRO A 413 6.78 -48.05 20.14
C PRO A 413 5.53 -47.17 20.05
N ASP A 414 4.52 -47.46 20.87
CA ASP A 414 3.23 -46.78 20.91
C ASP A 414 3.30 -45.34 21.45
N VAL A 415 4.23 -45.05 22.36
CA VAL A 415 4.43 -43.70 22.91
C VAL A 415 4.99 -42.76 21.85
N LYS A 416 5.92 -43.27 21.03
CA LYS A 416 6.51 -42.50 19.91
C LYS A 416 5.46 -42.27 18.82
N LEU A 417 4.69 -43.30 18.50
CA LEU A 417 3.59 -43.23 17.54
C LEU A 417 2.55 -42.18 17.96
N SER A 418 2.16 -42.18 19.23
CA SER A 418 1.21 -41.21 19.81
C SER A 418 1.75 -39.77 19.71
N GLY A 419 3.04 -39.57 20.01
CA GLY A 419 3.70 -38.26 19.88
C GLY A 419 3.69 -37.73 18.44
N ASP A 420 3.98 -38.58 17.45
CA ASP A 420 3.96 -38.22 16.03
C ASP A 420 2.53 -37.87 15.55
N LEU A 421 1.52 -38.64 15.97
CA LEU A 421 0.11 -38.37 15.66
C LEU A 421 -0.34 -37.01 16.22
N VAL A 422 -0.02 -36.74 17.49
CA VAL A 422 -0.34 -35.47 18.14
C VAL A 422 0.40 -34.30 17.46
N ALA A 423 1.66 -34.49 17.05
CA ALA A 423 2.41 -33.47 16.33
C ALA A 423 1.79 -33.13 14.96
N LEU A 424 1.24 -34.13 14.25
CA LEU A 424 0.53 -33.93 12.98
C LEU A 424 -0.83 -33.25 13.19
N LEU A 425 -1.55 -33.60 14.25
CA LEU A 425 -2.80 -32.94 14.66
C LEU A 425 -2.56 -31.46 15.00
N LYS A 426 -1.55 -31.14 15.80
CA LYS A 426 -1.17 -29.75 16.14
C LYS A 426 -0.86 -28.91 14.90
N LYS A 427 -0.26 -29.51 13.87
CA LYS A 427 0.07 -28.83 12.60
C LYS A 427 -1.12 -28.74 11.64
N SER A 428 -2.29 -29.29 11.99
CA SER A 428 -3.51 -29.33 11.16
C SER A 428 -3.30 -29.85 9.73
N LYS A 429 -2.32 -30.75 9.53
CA LYS A 429 -1.97 -31.30 8.21
C LYS A 429 -2.75 -32.59 7.92
N ALA A 430 -4.01 -32.47 7.53
CA ALA A 430 -4.89 -33.61 7.30
C ALA A 430 -4.37 -34.67 6.30
N PRO A 431 -3.83 -34.31 5.11
CA PRO A 431 -3.33 -35.33 4.17
C PRO A 431 -2.13 -36.11 4.72
N ALA A 432 -1.27 -35.44 5.49
CA ALA A 432 -0.10 -36.07 6.11
C ALA A 432 -0.52 -37.05 7.22
N LEU A 433 -1.54 -36.69 8.02
CA LEU A 433 -2.11 -37.58 9.03
C LEU A 433 -2.71 -38.84 8.41
N ILE A 434 -3.51 -38.70 7.34
CA ILE A 434 -4.12 -39.84 6.64
C ILE A 434 -3.04 -40.75 6.05
N SER A 435 -2.00 -40.19 5.42
CA SER A 435 -0.88 -40.97 4.89
C SER A 435 -0.10 -41.70 5.99
N PHE A 436 0.07 -41.07 7.15
CA PHE A 436 0.77 -41.65 8.30
C PHE A 436 0.00 -42.82 8.91
N LEU A 437 -1.32 -42.68 9.08
CA LEU A 437 -2.20 -43.75 9.56
C LEU A 437 -2.17 -44.97 8.62
N LYS A 438 -2.27 -44.74 7.30
CA LYS A 438 -2.18 -45.81 6.29
C LYS A 438 -0.81 -46.51 6.29
N LYS A 439 0.28 -45.75 6.44
CA LYS A 439 1.65 -46.29 6.44
C LYS A 439 1.91 -47.18 7.65
N ASN A 440 1.43 -46.78 8.83
CA ASN A 440 1.65 -47.49 10.08
C ASN A 440 0.53 -48.51 10.42
N LYS A 441 -0.52 -48.60 9.59
CA LYS A 441 -1.70 -49.47 9.80
C LYS A 441 -2.35 -49.26 11.17
N VAL A 442 -2.44 -48.00 11.60
CA VAL A 442 -2.99 -47.60 12.90
C VAL A 442 -4.45 -47.27 12.73
N ASP A 443 -5.28 -47.77 13.64
CA ASP A 443 -6.71 -47.48 13.65
C ASP A 443 -6.97 -46.02 14.05
N VAL A 444 -8.06 -45.45 13.55
CA VAL A 444 -8.47 -44.07 13.80
C VAL A 444 -8.88 -43.87 15.26
N ASN A 445 -9.38 -44.93 15.91
CA ASN A 445 -9.76 -44.94 17.31
C ASN A 445 -8.62 -45.38 18.24
N PHE A 446 -7.37 -45.29 17.78
CA PHE A 446 -6.20 -45.62 18.60
C PHE A 446 -6.13 -44.76 19.87
N THR A 447 -5.91 -45.44 20.99
CA THR A 447 -5.76 -44.80 22.31
C THR A 447 -4.36 -44.24 22.47
N LEU A 448 -4.26 -42.92 22.62
CA LEU A 448 -3.00 -42.19 22.80
C LEU A 448 -2.31 -42.60 24.10
N THR A 449 -1.00 -42.82 24.02
CA THR A 449 -0.12 -43.15 25.15
C THR A 449 1.01 -42.13 25.27
N PRO A 450 1.50 -41.79 26.48
CA PRO A 450 1.24 -42.44 27.75
C PRO A 450 -0.05 -41.95 28.43
N LYS A 451 -0.76 -42.86 29.13
CA LYS A 451 -1.99 -42.57 29.88
C LYS A 451 -1.91 -41.30 30.77
N PRO A 452 -0.81 -41.01 31.53
CA PRO A 452 -0.65 -39.78 32.31
C PRO A 452 -0.93 -38.48 31.56
N ASP A 453 -0.50 -38.37 30.31
CA ASP A 453 -0.62 -37.13 29.55
C ASP A 453 -1.98 -37.02 28.84
N TYR A 454 -2.60 -38.17 28.55
CA TYR A 454 -3.80 -38.28 27.71
C TYR A 454 -5.06 -38.76 28.43
N HIS A 455 -5.10 -38.77 29.77
CA HIS A 455 -6.27 -39.15 30.58
C HIS A 455 -7.58 -38.48 30.13
N ASN A 456 -7.51 -37.17 29.83
CA ASN A 456 -8.66 -36.41 29.38
C ASN A 456 -8.93 -36.54 27.86
N THR A 457 -7.91 -36.91 27.09
CA THR A 457 -7.93 -36.94 25.63
C THR A 457 -7.40 -38.27 25.07
N PRO A 458 -8.11 -39.39 25.31
CA PRO A 458 -7.60 -40.71 24.97
C PRO A 458 -7.56 -40.98 23.48
N THR A 459 -8.43 -40.35 22.68
CA THR A 459 -8.44 -40.53 21.22
C THR A 459 -8.04 -39.26 20.49
N MET A 460 -7.62 -39.39 19.23
CA MET A 460 -7.33 -38.25 18.36
C MET A 460 -8.52 -37.27 18.25
N LEU A 461 -9.76 -37.78 18.32
CA LEU A 461 -10.96 -36.96 18.29
C LEU A 461 -11.13 -36.14 19.58
N HIS A 462 -10.90 -36.74 20.75
CA HIS A 462 -10.91 -36.00 22.02
C HIS A 462 -9.82 -34.93 22.06
N TYR A 463 -8.62 -35.25 21.56
CA TYR A 463 -7.51 -34.31 21.47
C TYR A 463 -7.86 -33.12 20.56
N ALA A 464 -8.42 -33.39 19.38
CA ALA A 464 -8.82 -32.35 18.44
C ALA A 464 -9.94 -31.45 19.02
N SER A 465 -10.90 -32.02 19.75
CA SER A 465 -11.96 -31.27 20.42
C SER A 465 -11.44 -30.35 21.53
N ASN A 466 -10.56 -30.87 22.38
CA ASN A 466 -10.00 -30.11 23.51
C ASN A 466 -9.08 -28.97 23.08
N HIS A 467 -8.50 -29.05 21.88
CA HIS A 467 -7.63 -28.01 21.31
C HIS A 467 -8.32 -27.10 20.29
N GLY A 468 -9.65 -27.22 20.11
CA GLY A 468 -10.41 -26.35 19.20
C GLY A 468 -10.08 -26.54 17.71
N LEU A 469 -9.57 -27.72 17.31
CA LEU A 469 -9.17 -28.00 15.93
C LEU A 469 -10.37 -28.37 15.04
N ASN A 470 -11.25 -27.40 14.77
CA ASN A 470 -12.53 -27.58 14.07
C ASN A 470 -12.40 -28.36 12.74
N HIS A 471 -11.44 -27.95 11.91
CA HIS A 471 -11.17 -28.59 10.62
C HIS A 471 -10.73 -30.05 10.77
N MET A 472 -9.93 -30.37 11.80
CA MET A 472 -9.47 -31.74 12.04
C MET A 472 -10.58 -32.63 12.59
N VAL A 473 -11.46 -32.10 13.45
CA VAL A 473 -12.67 -32.80 13.92
C VAL A 473 -13.56 -33.19 12.75
N GLN A 474 -13.82 -32.27 11.82
CA GLN A 474 -14.62 -32.56 10.63
C GLN A 474 -14.00 -33.66 9.77
N ILE A 475 -12.67 -33.64 9.59
CA ILE A 475 -11.96 -34.65 8.78
C ILE A 475 -11.91 -36.01 9.46
N LEU A 476 -11.68 -36.05 10.77
CA LEU A 476 -11.68 -37.29 11.55
C LEU A 476 -13.03 -38.00 11.46
N LEU A 477 -14.13 -37.26 11.51
CA LEU A 477 -15.48 -37.81 11.44
C LEU A 477 -15.91 -38.13 9.99
N ASN A 478 -15.73 -37.21 9.04
CA ASN A 478 -16.21 -37.39 7.66
C ASN A 478 -15.37 -38.39 6.87
N ASN A 479 -14.04 -38.24 6.90
CA ASN A 479 -13.11 -38.96 6.01
C ASN A 479 -12.53 -40.21 6.67
N LEU A 480 -12.20 -40.13 7.96
CA LEU A 480 -11.56 -41.21 8.70
C LEU A 480 -12.56 -42.05 9.51
N LYS A 481 -13.84 -41.67 9.55
CA LYS A 481 -14.90 -42.40 10.26
C LYS A 481 -14.53 -42.73 11.72
N ALA A 482 -13.98 -41.75 12.42
CA ALA A 482 -13.75 -41.86 13.87
C ALA A 482 -15.08 -42.07 14.60
N ASP A 483 -15.05 -42.81 15.71
CA ASP A 483 -16.22 -43.04 16.54
C ASP A 483 -16.39 -41.92 17.59
N PRO A 484 -17.46 -41.11 17.51
CA PRO A 484 -17.72 -40.04 18.48
C PRO A 484 -18.29 -40.54 19.81
N THR A 485 -18.66 -41.81 19.92
CA THR A 485 -19.31 -42.39 21.13
C THR A 485 -18.31 -42.83 22.19
N ILE A 486 -17.02 -42.90 21.84
CA ILE A 486 -15.96 -43.26 22.76
C ILE A 486 -15.91 -42.25 23.90
N GLN A 487 -15.90 -42.76 25.14
CA GLN A 487 -15.80 -41.95 26.35
C GLN A 487 -14.37 -41.94 26.86
N ASN A 488 -13.97 -40.83 27.49
CA ASN A 488 -12.73 -40.79 28.24
C ASN A 488 -12.84 -41.48 29.61
N GLU A 489 -11.73 -41.55 30.34
CA GLU A 489 -11.70 -42.14 31.69
C GLU A 489 -12.67 -41.47 32.67
N HIS A 490 -13.12 -40.24 32.37
CA HIS A 490 -14.10 -39.46 33.13
C HIS A 490 -15.54 -39.59 32.60
N GLY A 491 -15.82 -40.51 31.67
CA GLY A 491 -17.15 -40.73 31.10
C GLY A 491 -17.66 -39.59 30.19
N LYS A 492 -16.77 -38.69 29.74
CA LYS A 492 -17.09 -37.60 28.82
C LYS A 492 -16.71 -37.98 27.39
N VAL A 493 -17.58 -37.62 26.44
CA VAL A 493 -17.36 -37.80 25.01
C VAL A 493 -16.70 -36.59 24.37
N ALA A 494 -16.11 -36.77 23.19
CA ALA A 494 -15.36 -35.73 22.50
C ALA A 494 -16.17 -34.44 22.23
N ALA A 495 -17.49 -34.54 22.03
CA ALA A 495 -18.35 -33.37 21.85
C ALA A 495 -18.53 -32.53 23.13
N GLN A 496 -18.43 -33.15 24.31
CA GLN A 496 -18.56 -32.46 25.60
C GLN A 496 -17.26 -31.79 26.05
N ILE A 497 -16.11 -32.24 25.53
CA ILE A 497 -14.77 -31.69 25.83
C ILE A 497 -14.38 -30.59 24.83
N ALA A 498 -15.30 -30.19 23.94
CA ALA A 498 -15.08 -29.10 23.01
C ALA A 498 -14.65 -27.81 23.73
N HIS A 499 -13.49 -27.26 23.35
CA HIS A 499 -12.98 -25.99 23.89
C HIS A 499 -13.84 -24.81 23.45
N ASP A 500 -14.18 -24.77 22.16
CA ASP A 500 -14.91 -23.67 21.55
C ASP A 500 -16.35 -24.05 21.19
N VAL A 501 -17.23 -23.04 21.21
CA VAL A 501 -18.60 -23.14 20.70
C VAL A 501 -18.60 -23.56 19.23
N GLN A 502 -17.59 -23.13 18.45
CA GLN A 502 -17.41 -23.54 17.05
C GLN A 502 -17.13 -25.03 16.88
N THR A 503 -16.34 -25.61 17.81
CA THR A 503 -16.07 -27.05 17.79
C THR A 503 -17.35 -27.82 18.07
N LYS A 504 -18.20 -27.34 18.99
CA LYS A 504 -19.53 -27.91 19.22
C LYS A 504 -20.41 -27.82 17.98
N TYR A 505 -20.46 -26.67 17.31
CA TYR A 505 -21.20 -26.51 16.04
C TYR A 505 -20.67 -27.44 14.94
N THR A 506 -19.37 -27.74 14.93
CA THR A 506 -18.80 -28.69 13.99
C THR A 506 -19.41 -30.09 14.18
N PHE A 507 -19.59 -30.56 15.43
CA PHE A 507 -20.31 -31.81 15.70
C PHE A 507 -21.77 -31.77 15.26
N GLU A 508 -22.47 -30.65 15.48
CA GLU A 508 -23.88 -30.45 15.07
C GLU A 508 -24.04 -30.49 13.53
N VAL A 509 -23.08 -29.90 12.79
CA VAL A 509 -23.03 -29.92 11.32
C VAL A 509 -22.68 -31.31 10.78
N VAL A 510 -21.71 -31.97 11.40
CA VAL A 510 -21.27 -33.32 11.00
C VAL A 510 -22.38 -34.34 11.22
N ARG A 511 -23.18 -34.23 12.29
CA ARG A 511 -24.39 -35.04 12.49
C ARG A 511 -25.35 -34.95 11.30
N GLY A 512 -25.58 -33.74 10.78
CA GLY A 512 -26.41 -33.53 9.59
C GLY A 512 -25.82 -34.15 8.31
N GLN A 513 -24.50 -34.31 8.23
CA GLN A 513 -23.80 -34.85 7.05
C GLN A 513 -23.69 -36.39 7.05
N LEU A 514 -23.44 -37.01 8.20
CA LEU A 514 -23.34 -38.48 8.30
C LEU A 514 -24.70 -39.17 8.52
N GLY A 515 -25.74 -38.41 8.86
CA GLY A 515 -27.07 -38.94 9.12
C GLY A 515 -27.17 -39.66 10.47
N GLU A 516 -28.40 -40.06 10.82
CA GLU A 516 -28.70 -40.71 12.10
C GLU A 516 -28.33 -42.21 12.13
N GLU A 517 -28.07 -42.81 10.96
CA GLU A 517 -27.70 -44.23 10.83
C GLU A 517 -26.25 -44.52 11.23
N TYR A 518 -25.38 -43.50 11.27
CA TYR A 518 -23.95 -43.69 11.51
C TYR A 518 -23.63 -44.01 12.97
N CYS A 519 -24.27 -43.32 13.92
CA CYS A 519 -24.10 -43.58 15.36
C CYS A 519 -25.25 -42.94 16.16
N ASP A 520 -25.42 -43.38 17.42
CA ASP A 520 -26.37 -42.81 18.37
C ASP A 520 -25.95 -41.41 18.85
N TRP A 521 -26.22 -40.40 18.04
CA TRP A 521 -25.77 -39.02 18.28
C TRP A 521 -26.32 -38.42 19.58
N VAL A 522 -27.56 -38.75 19.94
CA VAL A 522 -28.26 -38.16 21.08
C VAL A 522 -27.83 -38.82 22.39
N ASN A 523 -27.95 -40.15 22.48
CA ASN A 523 -27.70 -40.88 23.73
C ASN A 523 -26.21 -41.14 23.97
N ALA A 524 -25.47 -41.51 22.92
CA ALA A 524 -24.07 -41.92 23.05
C ALA A 524 -23.09 -40.75 22.82
N ALA A 525 -23.25 -39.98 21.73
CA ALA A 525 -22.34 -38.86 21.43
C ALA A 525 -22.73 -37.51 22.08
N LYS A 526 -23.91 -37.43 22.70
CA LYS A 526 -24.45 -36.23 23.39
C LYS A 526 -24.43 -34.95 22.53
N VAL A 527 -24.78 -35.10 21.25
CA VAL A 527 -24.94 -33.99 20.28
C VAL A 527 -26.44 -33.84 19.99
N GLU A 528 -27.12 -33.01 20.79
CA GLU A 528 -28.60 -32.91 20.79
C GLU A 528 -29.17 -32.24 19.54
N ASN A 529 -28.53 -31.17 19.05
CA ASN A 529 -29.05 -30.35 17.97
C ASN A 529 -28.35 -30.65 16.64
N VAL A 530 -29.12 -30.62 15.56
CA VAL A 530 -28.58 -30.54 14.21
C VAL A 530 -28.61 -29.08 13.79
N LYS A 531 -27.49 -28.59 13.26
CA LYS A 531 -27.44 -27.27 12.63
C LYS A 531 -26.83 -27.39 11.25
N THR A 532 -27.37 -26.62 10.32
CA THR A 532 -26.80 -26.52 8.99
C THR A 532 -25.58 -25.60 9.00
N ARG A 533 -24.68 -25.79 8.03
CA ARG A 533 -23.49 -24.94 7.89
C ARG A 533 -23.86 -23.47 7.73
N GLU A 534 -24.93 -23.18 7.00
CA GLU A 534 -25.40 -21.83 6.72
C GLU A 534 -25.93 -21.11 7.97
N GLU A 535 -26.65 -21.83 8.84
CA GLU A 535 -27.13 -21.28 10.12
C GLU A 535 -25.97 -20.94 11.06
N VAL A 536 -24.93 -21.78 11.10
CA VAL A 536 -23.73 -21.52 11.91
C VAL A 536 -22.99 -20.27 11.40
N GLU A 537 -22.86 -20.11 10.08
CA GLU A 537 -22.25 -18.93 9.47
C GLU A 537 -23.06 -17.65 9.75
N GLN A 538 -24.40 -17.72 9.74
CA GLN A 538 -25.26 -16.59 10.10
C GLN A 538 -25.16 -16.21 11.58
N ILE A 539 -25.14 -17.18 12.49
CA ILE A 539 -24.97 -16.94 13.94
C ILE A 539 -23.62 -16.27 14.21
N ASN A 540 -22.55 -16.74 13.57
CA ASN A 540 -21.21 -16.16 13.72
C ASN A 540 -21.14 -14.74 13.19
N LYS A 541 -21.76 -14.47 12.03
CA LYS A 541 -21.83 -13.14 11.45
C LYS A 541 -22.62 -12.16 12.34
N ALA A 542 -23.77 -12.59 12.86
CA ALA A 542 -24.56 -11.77 13.78
C ALA A 542 -23.83 -11.51 15.11
N ALA A 543 -23.06 -12.47 15.61
CA ALA A 543 -22.23 -12.27 16.80
C ALA A 543 -21.12 -11.24 16.56
N PHE A 544 -20.44 -11.33 15.41
CA PHE A 544 -19.40 -10.39 15.00
C PHE A 544 -19.94 -8.96 14.82
N GLU A 545 -21.12 -8.82 14.20
CA GLU A 545 -21.77 -7.51 14.01
C GLU A 545 -22.11 -6.86 15.37
N ARG A 546 -22.67 -7.62 16.33
CA ARG A 546 -22.95 -7.10 17.68
C ARG A 546 -21.68 -6.67 18.43
N GLU A 547 -20.59 -7.43 18.30
CA GLU A 547 -19.31 -7.07 18.93
C GLU A 547 -18.70 -5.80 18.30
N SER A 548 -18.78 -5.67 16.97
CA SER A 548 -18.35 -4.46 16.25
C SER A 548 -19.16 -3.23 16.68
N GLU A 549 -20.48 -3.38 16.85
CA GLU A 549 -21.35 -2.32 17.34
C GLU A 549 -21.01 -1.91 18.78
N GLN A 550 -20.76 -2.88 19.67
CA GLN A 550 -20.31 -2.61 21.04
C GLN A 550 -18.97 -1.87 21.08
N LYS A 551 -17.99 -2.28 20.27
CA LYS A 551 -16.69 -1.59 20.16
C LYS A 551 -16.82 -0.17 19.61
N LYS A 552 -17.73 0.06 18.65
CA LYS A 552 -18.01 1.41 18.13
C LYS A 552 -18.66 2.29 19.20
N GLN A 553 -19.58 1.74 19.98
CA GLN A 553 -20.23 2.47 21.07
C GLN A 553 -19.24 2.81 22.19
N SER A 554 -18.36 1.88 22.59
CA SER A 554 -17.32 2.15 23.59
C SER A 554 -16.33 3.21 23.09
N HIS A 555 -15.88 3.11 21.83
CA HIS A 555 -14.98 4.10 21.25
C HIS A 555 -15.61 5.48 21.11
N ALA A 556 -16.91 5.56 20.77
CA ALA A 556 -17.65 6.82 20.73
C ALA A 556 -17.76 7.47 22.12
N GLN A 557 -18.00 6.66 23.17
CA GLN A 557 -18.03 7.14 24.56
C GLN A 557 -16.64 7.62 25.02
N GLU A 558 -15.56 6.91 24.66
CA GLU A 558 -14.18 7.35 24.94
C GLU A 558 -13.84 8.68 24.25
N LEU A 559 -14.24 8.86 22.99
CA LEU A 559 -14.08 10.12 22.24
C LEU A 559 -14.86 11.28 22.88
N GLU A 560 -16.08 11.02 23.37
CA GLU A 560 -16.89 12.03 24.05
C GLU A 560 -16.28 12.43 25.40
N ASN A 561 -15.78 11.46 26.16
CA ASN A 561 -15.07 11.70 27.41
C ASN A 561 -13.76 12.49 27.17
N PHE A 562 -13.00 12.14 26.13
CA PHE A 562 -11.79 12.87 25.74
C PHE A 562 -12.08 14.32 25.32
N LYS A 563 -13.20 14.57 24.61
CA LYS A 563 -13.65 15.92 24.27
C LYS A 563 -14.03 16.72 25.51
N LYS A 564 -14.78 16.12 26.44
CA LYS A 564 -15.14 16.77 27.72
C LYS A 564 -13.89 17.09 28.55
N GLU A 565 -12.91 16.19 28.59
CA GLU A 565 -11.64 16.42 29.28
C GLU A 565 -10.82 17.55 28.62
N GLN A 566 -10.76 17.60 27.28
CA GLN A 566 -10.12 18.73 26.60
C GLN A 566 -10.84 20.06 26.86
N GLU A 567 -12.16 20.06 26.90
CA GLU A 567 -12.94 21.25 27.18
C GLU A 567 -12.74 21.72 28.63
N GLN A 568 -12.71 20.79 29.60
CA GLN A 568 -12.34 21.09 30.99
C GLN A 568 -10.92 21.63 31.09
N ARG A 569 -9.92 20.97 30.48
CA ARG A 569 -8.54 21.49 30.44
C ARG A 569 -8.45 22.88 29.80
N ARG A 570 -9.26 23.15 28.77
CA ARG A 570 -9.33 24.49 28.15
C ARG A 570 -9.93 25.52 29.10
N VAL A 571 -10.99 25.17 29.83
CA VAL A 571 -11.62 26.04 30.83
C VAL A 571 -10.67 26.29 32.01
N ASP A 572 -9.94 25.29 32.46
CA ASP A 572 -8.93 25.41 33.54
C ASP A 572 -7.74 26.27 33.10
N GLN A 573 -7.29 26.15 31.85
CA GLN A 573 -6.10 26.83 31.34
C GLN A 573 -6.35 28.27 30.88
N PHE A 574 -7.55 28.59 30.39
CA PHE A 574 -7.89 29.94 29.88
C PHE A 574 -8.93 30.68 30.72
N GLY A 575 -9.47 30.06 31.77
CA GLY A 575 -10.54 30.60 32.59
C GLY A 575 -11.88 30.67 31.83
N GLN A 576 -12.99 30.67 32.57
CA GLN A 576 -14.31 30.87 31.99
C GLN A 576 -14.44 32.33 31.53
N GLY A 577 -14.36 32.57 30.23
CA GLY A 577 -14.32 33.91 29.63
C GLY A 577 -15.42 34.83 30.19
N ARG A 578 -15.00 35.86 30.94
CA ARG A 578 -15.88 36.84 31.57
C ARG A 578 -16.33 37.84 30.50
N LYS A 579 -17.62 37.89 30.20
CA LYS A 579 -18.18 38.95 29.32
C LYS A 579 -18.01 40.30 30.03
N LEU A 580 -17.18 41.19 29.48
CA LEU A 580 -17.04 42.56 29.96
C LEU A 580 -18.31 43.36 29.64
N THR A 581 -19.18 43.55 30.64
CA THR A 581 -20.11 44.70 30.66
C THR A 581 -20.33 45.17 32.11
N SER A 582 -19.71 46.29 32.46
CA SER A 582 -20.10 47.25 33.51
C SER A 582 -19.94 48.61 32.84
N SER A 583 -20.82 49.60 32.87
CA SER A 583 -21.90 49.95 33.78
C SER A 583 -22.56 51.22 33.19
N THR A 584 -23.87 51.25 32.96
CA THR A 584 -24.74 52.46 32.97
C THR A 584 -26.20 52.06 32.72
N PRO A 585 -27.19 52.60 33.46
CA PRO A 585 -28.58 52.21 33.34
C PRO A 585 -29.28 53.06 32.28
N ILE A 586 -29.50 52.50 31.09
CA ILE A 586 -30.44 53.07 30.12
C ILE A 586 -31.33 51.93 29.61
N VAL A 587 -32.63 52.18 29.73
CA VAL A 587 -33.77 51.42 29.27
C VAL A 587 -33.45 50.54 28.04
N ALA A 588 -33.71 49.24 28.17
CA ALA A 588 -33.50 48.25 27.14
C ALA A 588 -34.28 48.60 25.84
N PRO A 589 -33.62 48.68 24.67
CA PRO A 589 -34.32 48.42 23.42
C PRO A 589 -34.21 46.91 23.15
N LYS A 590 -35.35 46.27 22.92
CA LYS A 590 -35.41 44.96 22.25
C LYS A 590 -34.53 45.06 20.99
N LYS A 591 -33.39 44.37 20.97
CA LYS A 591 -32.58 44.25 19.76
C LYS A 591 -33.36 43.38 18.76
N THR A 592 -34.09 44.05 17.89
CA THR A 592 -34.79 43.47 16.75
C THR A 592 -33.77 42.78 15.84
N GLU A 593 -34.10 41.56 15.40
CA GLU A 593 -33.27 40.71 14.52
C GLU A 593 -32.78 41.41 13.23
N GLU A 594 -33.38 42.55 12.89
CA GLU A 594 -33.05 43.40 11.76
C GLU A 594 -31.62 43.98 11.80
N GLN A 595 -31.03 44.19 12.99
CA GLN A 595 -29.67 44.73 13.10
C GLN A 595 -28.58 43.71 12.70
N ASN A 596 -28.85 42.41 12.74
CA ASN A 596 -27.91 41.36 12.31
C ASN A 596 -27.92 41.12 10.79
N LEU A 597 -28.87 41.71 10.05
CA LEU A 597 -28.96 41.57 8.59
C LEU A 597 -28.20 42.67 7.83
N ASN A 598 -27.81 43.76 8.50
CA ASN A 598 -27.10 44.88 7.88
C ASN A 598 -25.57 44.68 7.83
N SER A 599 -25.02 43.69 8.54
CA SER A 599 -23.60 43.30 8.46
C SER A 599 -23.31 42.24 7.39
N LEU A 600 -24.33 41.80 6.65
CA LEU A 600 -24.24 40.77 5.62
C LEU A 600 -24.29 41.39 4.22
N THR A 601 -23.54 40.81 3.27
CA THR A 601 -23.61 41.21 1.85
C THR A 601 -25.03 41.00 1.29
N ALA A 602 -25.42 41.78 0.28
CA ALA A 602 -26.79 41.76 -0.27
C ALA A 602 -27.26 40.36 -0.70
N GLN A 603 -26.36 39.53 -1.23
CA GLN A 603 -26.65 38.13 -1.58
C GLN A 603 -26.89 37.24 -0.34
N GLN A 604 -26.12 37.42 0.73
CA GLN A 604 -26.29 36.67 1.98
C GLN A 604 -27.61 37.04 2.65
N ARG A 605 -27.98 38.33 2.66
CA ARG A 605 -29.27 38.80 3.16
C ARG A 605 -30.45 38.19 2.41
N MET A 606 -30.36 38.10 1.08
CA MET A 606 -31.41 37.48 0.24
C MET A 606 -31.56 35.98 0.51
N ARG A 607 -30.44 35.28 0.79
CA ARG A 607 -30.47 33.85 1.14
C ARG A 607 -31.14 33.60 2.50
N VAL A 608 -30.79 34.41 3.51
CA VAL A 608 -31.41 34.32 4.85
C VAL A 608 -32.91 34.64 4.78
N MET A 609 -33.31 35.66 4.01
CA MET A 609 -34.73 35.98 3.80
C MET A 609 -35.49 34.86 3.06
N ARG A 610 -34.86 34.20 2.09
CA ARG A 610 -35.45 33.05 1.38
C ARG A 610 -35.66 31.86 2.31
N GLU A 611 -34.68 31.59 3.17
CA GLU A 611 -34.74 30.51 4.15
C GLU A 611 -35.80 30.79 5.24
N GLN A 612 -35.90 32.03 5.72
CA GLN A 612 -36.96 32.43 6.64
C GLN A 612 -38.35 32.32 6.02
N ARG A 613 -38.53 32.72 4.75
CA ARG A 613 -39.82 32.51 4.05
C ARG A 613 -40.16 31.05 3.85
N ALA A 614 -39.18 30.21 3.52
CA ALA A 614 -39.38 28.77 3.38
C ALA A 614 -39.81 28.15 4.72
N ARG A 615 -39.12 28.49 5.82
CA ARG A 615 -39.44 28.00 7.17
C ARG A 615 -40.80 28.50 7.66
N ALA A 616 -41.16 29.75 7.35
CA ALA A 616 -42.49 30.27 7.66
C ALA A 616 -43.60 29.59 6.85
N ALA A 617 -43.35 29.25 5.58
CA ALA A 617 -44.27 28.48 4.76
C ALA A 617 -44.43 27.05 5.30
N GLU A 618 -43.34 26.37 5.67
CA GLU A 618 -43.38 25.06 6.31
C GLU A 618 -44.12 25.08 7.64
N ALA A 619 -43.91 26.10 8.48
CA ALA A 619 -44.62 26.25 9.75
C ALA A 619 -46.13 26.49 9.55
N ARG A 620 -46.53 27.20 8.49
CA ARG A 620 -47.94 27.36 8.11
C ARG A 620 -48.53 26.04 7.62
N MET A 621 -47.83 25.33 6.74
CA MET A 621 -48.25 24.01 6.24
C MET A 621 -48.36 22.98 7.37
N LYS A 622 -47.47 23.05 8.36
CA LYS A 622 -47.51 22.18 9.54
C LYS A 622 -48.70 22.50 10.44
N LYS A 623 -49.00 23.79 10.68
CA LYS A 623 -50.19 24.20 11.44
C LYS A 623 -51.51 23.87 10.74
N THR A 624 -51.54 23.85 9.40
CA THR A 624 -52.74 23.42 8.66
C THR A 624 -52.92 21.90 8.69
N ASN A 625 -51.85 21.12 8.82
CA ASN A 625 -51.92 19.67 8.96
C ASN A 625 -52.25 19.19 10.39
N ASP A 626 -51.88 19.95 11.43
CA ASP A 626 -52.18 19.63 12.83
C ASP A 626 -53.62 20.05 13.25
N GLY A 627 -54.44 20.52 12.31
CA GLY A 627 -55.80 21.04 12.55
C GLY A 627 -56.93 20.27 11.86
N GLN A 628 -56.69 19.04 11.40
CA GLN A 628 -57.73 18.12 10.90
C GLN A 628 -57.86 16.88 11.77
#